data_AF-A0A8S1J0Y1-F1
#
_entry.id   AF-A0A8S1J0Y1-F1
#
_cell.length_a   1.000
_cell.length_b   1.000
_cell.length_c   1.000
_cell.angle_alpha   90.00
_cell.angle_beta   90.00
_cell.angle_gamma   90.00
#
_symmetry.space_group_name_H-M   'P 1'
#
loop_
_entity.id
_entity.type
_entity.pdbx_description
1 polymer ?
#
loop_
_entity_poly.entity_id
_entity_poly.type
_entity_poly.pdbx_seq_one_letter_code
_entity_poly.pdbx_strand_id
1 'polypeptide(L)'
;MSESGATSGSFASLAHRMLSKIIDQEALSDLTHTPSLLKGLLNMGLGRLGFQSSQKPSDHQTVILFVVGGLSILEIRDMLNEIDRSGEPGMTYILGGSVVLTPQDVVEGVFA
;
A
#
# COMPACT_ATOMS: atom_id res chain seq x y z
N MET A 1 -7.63 15.73 -41.79
CA MET A 1 -8.42 15.70 -40.55
C MET A 1 -7.73 14.69 -39.65
N SER A 2 -6.88 15.18 -38.75
CA SER A 2 -6.12 14.33 -37.83
C SER A 2 -6.92 14.25 -36.55
N GLU A 3 -7.47 13.08 -36.24
CA GLU A 3 -8.04 12.82 -34.92
C GLU A 3 -6.90 12.86 -33.91
N SER A 4 -6.94 13.89 -33.07
CA SER A 4 -6.09 14.04 -31.91
C SER A 4 -6.44 12.92 -30.93
N GLY A 5 -5.64 11.85 -30.95
CA GLY A 5 -5.68 10.81 -29.94
C GLY A 5 -5.48 11.45 -28.57
N ALA A 6 -6.56 11.53 -27.79
CA ALA A 6 -6.47 11.87 -26.38
C ALA A 6 -5.64 10.78 -25.70
N THR A 7 -4.39 11.08 -25.37
CA THR A 7 -3.62 10.33 -24.39
C THR A 7 -4.37 10.44 -23.06
N SER A 8 -5.25 9.47 -22.82
CA SER A 8 -5.93 9.29 -21.54
C SER A 8 -4.85 9.01 -20.50
N GLY A 9 -4.41 10.05 -19.78
CA GLY A 9 -3.48 9.89 -18.67
C GLY A 9 -4.15 8.99 -17.64
N SER A 10 -3.69 7.74 -17.53
CA SER A 10 -4.13 6.84 -16.48
C SER A 10 -3.71 7.45 -15.14
N PHE A 11 -4.66 8.00 -14.39
CA PHE A 11 -4.41 8.43 -13.03
C PHE A 11 -4.36 7.19 -12.15
N ALA A 12 -3.15 6.74 -11.78
CA ALA A 12 -3.00 5.66 -10.81
C ALA A 12 -3.68 6.03 -9.49
N SER A 13 -4.48 5.11 -8.95
CA SER A 13 -5.17 5.29 -7.68
C SER A 13 -4.20 5.45 -6.51
N LEU A 14 -4.68 5.96 -5.39
CA LEU A 14 -3.84 6.09 -4.19
C LEU A 14 -3.36 4.70 -3.71
N ALA A 15 -4.24 3.70 -3.72
CA ALA A 15 -3.88 2.34 -3.30
C ALA A 15 -2.76 1.75 -4.18
N HIS A 16 -2.86 1.92 -5.51
CA HIS A 16 -1.79 1.54 -6.43
C HIS A 16 -0.49 2.29 -6.13
N ARG A 17 -0.52 3.62 -5.99
CA ARG A 17 0.69 4.40 -5.71
C ARG A 17 1.37 3.98 -4.40
N MET A 18 0.58 3.71 -3.37
CA MET A 18 1.10 3.24 -2.09
C MET A 18 1.74 1.85 -2.22
N LEU A 19 1.11 0.95 -2.98
CA LEU A 19 1.66 -0.38 -3.27
C LEU A 19 2.97 -0.29 -4.06
N SER A 20 3.02 0.50 -5.14
CA SER A 20 4.25 0.70 -5.93
C SER A 20 5.38 1.22 -5.04
N LYS A 21 5.12 2.20 -4.17
CA LYS A 21 6.13 2.69 -3.21
C LYS A 21 6.65 1.62 -2.25
N ILE A 22 5.76 0.72 -1.81
CA ILE A 22 6.16 -0.40 -0.95
C ILE A 22 7.05 -1.38 -1.71
N ILE A 23 6.68 -1.70 -2.96
CA ILE A 23 7.45 -2.58 -3.85
C ILE A 23 8.82 -1.96 -4.16
N ASP A 24 8.86 -0.68 -4.50
CA ASP A 24 10.08 0.09 -4.80
C ASP A 24 10.92 0.42 -3.55
N GLN A 25 10.49 -0.05 -2.37
CA GLN A 25 11.14 0.15 -1.07
C GLN A 25 11.38 1.64 -0.73
N GLU A 26 10.52 2.50 -1.26
CA GLU A 26 10.55 3.95 -1.01
C GLU A 26 10.21 4.27 0.45
N ALA A 27 10.77 5.37 0.93
CA ALA A 27 10.43 5.86 2.26
C ALA A 27 8.99 6.41 2.28
N LEU A 28 8.16 5.84 3.16
CA LEU A 28 6.83 6.36 3.48
C LEU A 28 6.95 7.22 4.75
N SER A 29 7.00 8.54 4.59
CA SER A 29 7.25 9.50 5.70
C SER A 29 6.30 9.34 6.88
N ASP A 30 5.06 8.96 6.59
CA ASP A 30 3.99 8.88 7.58
C ASP A 30 3.82 7.46 8.14
N LEU A 31 4.64 6.52 7.68
CA LEU A 31 4.66 5.14 8.16
C LEU A 31 5.74 4.98 9.24
N THR A 32 5.31 4.85 10.49
CA THR A 32 6.22 4.63 11.62
C THR A 32 6.25 3.16 12.02
N HIS A 33 7.44 2.55 12.01
CA HIS A 33 7.62 1.23 12.59
C HIS A 33 7.47 1.30 14.12
N THR A 34 6.50 0.56 14.67
CA THR A 34 6.35 0.39 16.12
C THR A 34 6.93 -0.96 16.54
N PRO A 35 8.12 -1.01 17.16
CA PRO A 35 8.71 -2.27 17.61
C PRO A 35 7.83 -2.91 18.69
N SER A 36 7.80 -4.23 18.75
CA SER A 36 7.03 -4.94 19.77
C SER A 36 7.46 -4.51 21.18
N LEU A 37 6.49 -4.07 21.99
CA LEU A 37 6.68 -3.43 23.29
C LEU A 37 7.59 -4.21 24.25
N LEU A 38 7.60 -5.55 24.15
CA LEU A 38 8.42 -6.42 24.99
C LEU A 38 9.92 -6.33 24.64
N LYS A 39 10.29 -6.14 23.37
CA LYS A 39 11.69 -5.94 22.97
C LYS A 39 12.20 -4.53 23.30
N GLY A 40 11.30 -3.53 23.23
CA GLY A 40 11.62 -2.14 23.59
C GLY A 40 11.97 -1.97 25.07
N LEU A 41 11.24 -2.63 25.97
CA LEU A 41 11.50 -2.59 27.42
C LEU A 41 12.83 -3.25 27.82
N LEU A 42 13.16 -4.39 27.20
CA LEU A 42 14.44 -5.08 27.45
C LEU A 42 15.65 -4.27 26.94
N ASN A 43 15.52 -3.60 25.80
CA ASN A 43 16.57 -2.73 25.27
C ASN A 43 16.71 -1.40 26.03
N MET A 44 15.67 -0.95 26.73
CA MET A 44 15.72 0.28 27.55
C MET A 44 16.55 0.11 28.84
N GLY A 45 16.59 -1.09 29.41
CA GLY A 45 17.31 -1.36 30.68
C GLY A 45 18.81 -1.60 30.55
N LEU A 46 19.30 -1.92 29.35
CA LEU A 46 20.69 -2.30 29.08
C LEU A 46 21.29 -1.38 28.01
N GLY A 47 21.45 -0.11 28.36
CA GLY A 47 22.49 0.75 27.81
C GLY A 47 22.61 0.86 26.28
N ARG A 48 22.26 2.06 25.80
CA ARG A 48 22.95 2.80 24.72
C ARG A 48 22.65 2.41 23.27
N LEU A 49 22.01 3.40 22.62
CA LEU A 49 22.53 4.09 21.44
C LEU A 49 22.84 3.21 20.21
N GLY A 50 21.80 2.96 19.41
CA GLY A 50 21.94 2.64 18.00
C GLY A 50 20.78 3.27 17.25
N PHE A 51 21.07 4.07 16.22
CA PHE A 51 20.08 4.45 15.22
C PHE A 51 19.63 3.16 14.53
N GLN A 52 18.56 2.55 15.03
CA GLN A 52 17.94 1.42 14.35
C GLN A 52 17.28 1.99 13.10
N SER A 53 17.70 1.54 11.92
CA SER A 53 16.97 1.80 10.69
C SER A 53 15.52 1.39 10.91
N SER A 54 14.58 2.31 10.69
CA SER A 54 13.15 1.98 10.77
C SER A 54 12.89 0.83 9.81
N GLN A 55 12.36 -0.28 10.32
CA GLN A 55 12.01 -1.41 9.46
C GLN A 55 11.00 -0.94 8.42
N LYS A 56 11.17 -1.41 7.19
CA LYS A 56 10.28 -1.13 6.06
C LYS A 56 9.31 -2.31 5.87
N PRO A 57 8.15 -2.07 5.21
CA PRO A 57 7.27 -3.17 4.83
C PRO A 57 7.96 -4.27 4.00
N SER A 58 8.91 -3.89 3.13
CA SER A 58 9.72 -4.82 2.32
C SER A 58 10.65 -5.72 3.12
N ASP A 59 10.92 -5.41 4.39
CA ASP A 59 11.73 -6.28 5.27
C ASP A 59 10.96 -7.52 5.75
N HIS A 60 9.68 -7.65 5.39
CA HIS A 60 8.79 -8.71 5.82
C HIS A 60 8.34 -9.56 4.63
N GLN A 61 8.22 -10.88 4.81
CA GLN A 61 7.76 -11.80 3.75
C GLN A 61 6.29 -11.58 3.34
N THR A 62 5.51 -10.88 4.15
CA THR A 62 4.08 -10.64 3.89
C THR A 62 3.77 -9.15 4.04
N VAL A 63 3.13 -8.59 3.02
CA VAL A 63 2.58 -7.23 3.02
C VAL A 63 1.06 -7.31 2.94
N ILE A 64 0.38 -6.63 3.86
CA ILE A 64 -1.08 -6.51 3.85
C ILE A 64 -1.44 -5.06 3.58
N LEU A 65 -2.13 -4.81 2.47
CA LEU A 65 -2.71 -3.51 2.15
C LEU A 65 -4.22 -3.59 2.32
N PHE A 66 -4.73 -2.95 3.38
CA PHE A 66 -6.15 -2.93 3.70
C PHE A 66 -6.70 -1.50 3.59
N VAL A 67 -7.71 -1.30 2.72
CA VAL A 67 -8.34 0.00 2.53
C VAL A 67 -9.68 0.08 3.26
N VAL A 68 -9.76 1.03 4.19
CA VAL A 68 -11.01 1.37 4.88
C VAL A 68 -11.83 2.31 4.01
N GLY A 69 -13.12 2.03 3.85
CA GLY A 69 -14.04 2.79 3.02
C GLY A 69 -14.39 2.06 1.72
N GLY A 70 -13.47 1.25 1.19
CA GLY A 70 -13.71 0.33 0.08
C GLY A 70 -12.70 0.47 -1.06
N LEU A 71 -12.75 -0.46 -2.01
CA LEU A 71 -11.91 -0.51 -3.21
C LEU A 71 -12.76 -0.79 -4.44
N SER A 72 -12.44 -0.17 -5.56
CA SER A 72 -13.04 -0.56 -6.84
C SER A 72 -12.32 -1.76 -7.46
N ILE A 73 -13.02 -2.50 -8.33
CA ILE A 73 -12.44 -3.63 -9.09
C ILE A 73 -11.26 -3.18 -9.95
N LEU A 74 -11.32 -1.97 -10.51
CA LEU A 74 -10.25 -1.42 -11.33
C LEU A 74 -8.98 -1.18 -10.51
N GLU A 75 -9.11 -0.63 -9.30
CA GLU A 75 -7.98 -0.44 -8.40
C GLU A 75 -7.36 -1.76 -7.97
N ILE A 76 -8.19 -2.76 -7.65
CA ILE A 76 -7.71 -4.11 -7.30
C ILE A 76 -6.93 -4.70 -8.46
N ARG A 77 -7.48 -4.65 -9.68
CA ARG A 77 -6.83 -5.18 -10.87
C ARG A 77 -5.51 -4.47 -11.14
N ASP A 78 -5.47 -3.15 -11.04
CA ASP A 78 -4.26 -2.39 -11.31
C ASP A 78 -3.17 -2.69 -10.27
N MET A 79 -3.54 -2.88 -9.00
CA MET A 79 -2.62 -3.36 -7.95
C MET A 79 -2.12 -4.78 -8.18
N LEU A 80 -2.97 -5.70 -8.64
CA LEU A 80 -2.56 -7.06 -8.98
C LEU A 80 -1.57 -7.06 -10.16
N ASN A 81 -1.84 -6.26 -11.19
CA ASN A 81 -0.91 -6.09 -12.31
C ASN A 81 0.43 -5.50 -11.87
N GLU A 82 0.44 -4.62 -10.87
CA GLU A 82 1.66 -4.07 -10.28
C GLU A 82 2.49 -5.15 -9.59
N ILE A 83 1.83 -6.01 -8.79
CA ILE A 83 2.48 -7.13 -8.10
C ILE A 83 3.04 -8.12 -9.13
N ASP A 84 2.28 -8.46 -10.17
CA ASP A 84 2.73 -9.40 -11.20
C ASP A 84 3.92 -8.84 -11.99
N ARG A 85 3.98 -7.51 -12.20
CA ARG A 85 5.04 -6.86 -12.97
C ARG A 85 6.31 -6.61 -12.16
N SER A 86 6.14 -6.20 -10.91
CA SER A 86 7.20 -5.56 -10.12
C SER A 86 7.36 -6.14 -8.72
N GLY A 87 6.48 -7.04 -8.29
CA GLY A 87 6.53 -7.65 -6.96
C GLY A 87 7.80 -8.45 -6.70
N GLU A 88 8.27 -8.41 -5.45
CA GLU A 88 9.48 -9.10 -5.02
C GLU A 88 9.25 -10.61 -4.96
N PRO A 89 10.11 -11.43 -5.60
CA PRO A 89 10.00 -12.89 -5.55
C PRO A 89 10.04 -13.41 -4.11
N GLY A 90 9.07 -14.25 -3.76
CA GLY A 90 8.97 -14.86 -2.42
C GLY A 90 8.28 -13.98 -1.37
N MET A 91 7.84 -12.77 -1.72
CA MET A 91 6.91 -12.00 -0.91
C MET A 91 5.45 -12.37 -1.22
N THR A 92 4.61 -12.34 -0.19
CA THR A 92 3.16 -12.52 -0.30
C THR A 92 2.46 -11.17 -0.13
N TYR A 93 1.68 -10.76 -1.11
CA TYR A 93 0.88 -9.54 -1.06
C TYR A 93 -0.59 -9.90 -0.83
N ILE A 94 -1.19 -9.33 0.22
CA ILE A 94 -2.61 -9.49 0.54
C ILE A 94 -3.30 -8.15 0.36
N LEU A 95 -4.20 -8.07 -0.61
CA LEU A 95 -5.02 -6.88 -0.86
C LEU A 95 -6.40 -7.08 -0.23
N GLY A 96 -6.84 -6.11 0.56
CA GLY A 96 -8.13 -6.14 1.23
C GLY A 96 -8.80 -4.78 1.26
N GLY A 97 -10.12 -4.78 1.42
CA GLY A 97 -10.90 -3.59 1.67
C GLY A 97 -12.12 -3.92 2.50
N SER A 98 -12.75 -2.90 3.10
CA SER A 98 -14.01 -3.10 3.84
C SER A 98 -15.16 -3.54 2.94
N VAL A 99 -15.15 -3.10 1.67
CA VAL A 99 -16.17 -3.38 0.67
C VAL A 99 -15.58 -3.22 -0.73
N VAL A 100 -16.10 -3.95 -1.72
CA VAL A 100 -15.81 -3.72 -3.14
C VAL A 100 -16.88 -2.79 -3.68
N LEU A 101 -16.46 -1.64 -4.23
CA LEU A 101 -17.34 -0.55 -4.64
C LEU A 101 -17.42 -0.42 -6.17
N THR A 102 -18.62 -0.15 -6.64
CA THR A 102 -18.88 0.46 -7.93
C THR A 102 -19.00 1.98 -7.78
N PRO A 103 -18.87 2.76 -8.87
CA PRO A 103 -19.13 4.20 -8.82
C PRO A 103 -20.52 4.55 -8.29
N GLN A 104 -21.53 3.71 -8.58
CA GLN A 104 -22.89 3.89 -8.09
C GLN A 104 -22.97 3.76 -6.56
N ASP A 105 -22.32 2.75 -5.98
CA ASP A 105 -22.31 2.52 -4.52
C ASP A 105 -21.74 3.74 -3.76
N VAL A 106 -20.74 4.41 -4.33
CA VAL A 106 -20.14 5.63 -3.74
C VAL A 106 -21.14 6.78 -3.74
N VAL A 107 -21.85 6.98 -4.85
CA VAL A 107 -22.86 8.04 -4.97
C VAL A 107 -23.99 7.80 -3.97
N GLU A 108 -24.50 6.57 -3.91
CA GLU A 108 -25.55 6.20 -2.97
C GLU A 108 -25.09 6.36 -1.51
N GLY A 109 -23.89 5.88 -1.16
CA GLY A 109 -23.37 5.96 0.21
C GLY A 109 -23.09 7.37 0.72
N VAL A 110 -22.95 8.36 -0.17
CA VAL A 110 -22.69 9.77 0.21
C VAL A 110 -23.95 10.62 0.17
N PHE A 111 -24.88 10.34 -0.75
CA PHE A 111 -26.00 11.23 -1.05
C PHE A 111 -27.40 10.67 -0.75
N ALA A 112 -27.52 9.39 -0.34
CA ALA A 112 -28.81 8.78 0.03
C ALA A 112 -29.18 8.98 1.50
#